data_AF-A0A7Y2P1V0-F1
#
_entry.id   AF-A0A7Y2P1V0-F1
#
_cell.length_a   1.000
_cell.length_b   1.000
_cell.length_c   1.000
_cell.angle_alpha   90.00
_cell.angle_beta   90.00
_cell.angle_gamma   90.00
#
_symmetry.space_group_name_H-M   'P 1'
#
loop_
_entity.id
_entity.type
_entity.pdbx_description
1 polymer ?
#
loop_
_entity_poly.entity_id
_entity_poly.type
_entity_poly.pdbx_seq_one_letter_code
_entity_poly.pdbx_strand_id
1 'polypeptide(L)'
;QVLWTFFVWNAAKAYFNFWQLTNREIELANPLPDNITIPSHDYHRGTLLYSVSQRKKSSSIISYFINFYNLFVKKTFEEFPVLKNDSIWNYIFSGVIEADGEVGGLKILKEFRKELRKQNNIEEKEFLLKKIDSFISSVESDGYIPKALFFAIKRFHRWLKLNEEASLNAQAEMLYDLYETYELFDLEEKYPAVRTQFYLGTAFIDSPVEFKNALREIVKKQQDSSIERELIQELISGLHLQFKLSEPEEFFVTRLSFPHLKPTDSAALVTIKSAGGSASNLVVQLLDNDNVPYLIRNPISPKEISRLHQLFFETDLNVHFNPDHQFLVALSERGFIIGGLFFNRVDEQTAHMEKIVVSSRYRRKGISEGLMNELFNRLKGEHFKYVSTGFFRPEYFYRFGFKIEKKYSGLVKDLLNEANKN
;
A
#
# COMPACT_ATOMS: atom_id res chain seq x y z
N GLN A 1 -25.57 -2.79 -9.86
CA GLN A 1 -24.67 -2.14 -10.84
C GLN A 1 -23.19 -2.37 -10.57
N VAL A 2 -22.65 -2.16 -9.36
CA VAL A 2 -21.20 -2.34 -9.08
C VAL A 2 -20.70 -3.79 -9.21
N LEU A 3 -21.49 -4.78 -8.79
CA LEU A 3 -21.12 -6.19 -8.97
C LEU A 3 -21.08 -6.62 -10.44
N TRP A 4 -21.89 -5.99 -11.31
CA TRP A 4 -21.87 -6.28 -12.74
C TRP A 4 -20.52 -5.92 -13.37
N THR A 5 -19.96 -4.78 -13.00
CA THR A 5 -18.65 -4.38 -13.52
C THR A 5 -17.54 -5.30 -13.00
N PHE A 6 -17.69 -5.85 -11.78
CA PHE A 6 -16.80 -6.90 -11.27
C PHE A 6 -16.89 -8.19 -12.11
N PHE A 7 -18.11 -8.62 -12.46
CA PHE A 7 -18.30 -9.80 -13.31
C PHE A 7 -17.70 -9.60 -14.70
N VAL A 8 -17.96 -8.47 -15.36
CA VAL A 8 -17.39 -8.19 -16.70
C VAL A 8 -15.87 -8.13 -16.67
N TRP A 9 -15.26 -7.49 -15.66
CA TRP A 9 -13.80 -7.44 -15.53
C TRP A 9 -13.21 -8.84 -15.38
N ASN A 10 -13.75 -9.67 -14.48
CA ASN A 10 -13.25 -11.04 -14.29
C ASN A 10 -13.45 -11.91 -15.53
N ALA A 11 -14.60 -11.80 -16.20
CA ALA A 11 -14.86 -12.52 -17.43
C ALA A 11 -13.88 -12.11 -18.52
N ALA A 12 -13.74 -10.80 -18.77
CA ALA A 12 -12.81 -10.28 -19.76
C ALA A 12 -11.38 -10.80 -19.49
N LYS A 13 -10.93 -10.77 -18.23
CA LYS A 13 -9.64 -11.34 -17.82
C LYS A 13 -9.54 -12.84 -18.15
N ALA A 14 -10.53 -13.64 -17.75
CA ALA A 14 -10.49 -15.10 -17.89
C ALA A 14 -10.50 -15.55 -19.35
N TYR A 15 -11.40 -15.00 -20.17
CA TYR A 15 -11.47 -15.30 -21.60
C TYR A 15 -10.21 -14.82 -22.33
N PHE A 16 -9.67 -13.67 -21.94
CA PHE A 16 -8.47 -13.13 -22.55
C PHE A 16 -7.23 -13.94 -22.16
N ASN A 17 -7.12 -14.39 -20.92
CA ASN A 17 -6.08 -15.34 -20.49
C ASN A 17 -6.09 -16.60 -21.37
N PHE A 18 -7.26 -17.18 -21.63
CA PHE A 18 -7.35 -18.33 -22.53
C PHE A 18 -6.85 -17.98 -23.94
N TRP A 19 -7.30 -16.86 -24.50
CA TRP A 19 -6.87 -16.43 -25.84
C TRP A 19 -5.35 -16.22 -25.91
N GLN A 20 -4.76 -15.59 -24.89
CA GLN A 20 -3.31 -15.40 -24.77
C GLN A 20 -2.53 -16.71 -24.68
N LEU A 21 -3.00 -17.69 -23.91
CA LEU A 21 -2.37 -19.02 -23.81
C LEU A 21 -2.29 -19.75 -25.17
N THR A 22 -3.12 -19.36 -26.14
CA THR A 22 -3.12 -19.91 -27.50
C THR A 22 -2.39 -19.02 -28.51
N ASN A 23 -1.53 -18.11 -28.03
CA ASN A 23 -0.88 -17.07 -28.85
C ASN A 23 -1.88 -16.23 -29.66
N ARG A 24 -3.09 -16.07 -29.13
CA ARG A 24 -4.21 -15.36 -29.78
C ARG A 24 -4.70 -15.98 -31.09
N GLU A 25 -4.42 -17.26 -31.32
CA GLU A 25 -4.87 -18.00 -32.50
C GLU A 25 -6.24 -18.66 -32.30
N ILE A 26 -6.61 -18.98 -31.05
CA ILE A 26 -7.82 -19.74 -30.74
C ILE A 26 -8.65 -19.03 -29.67
N GLU A 27 -9.91 -18.79 -29.96
CA GLU A 27 -10.89 -18.21 -29.03
C GLU A 27 -11.89 -19.28 -28.55
N LEU A 28 -12.50 -19.07 -27.38
CA LEU A 28 -13.67 -19.84 -27.00
C LEU A 28 -14.86 -19.44 -27.86
N ALA A 29 -15.53 -20.43 -28.45
CA ALA A 29 -16.71 -20.19 -29.27
C ALA A 29 -17.92 -19.73 -28.43
N ASN A 30 -17.95 -20.10 -27.15
CA ASN A 30 -18.98 -19.71 -26.19
C ASN A 30 -18.42 -18.82 -25.04
N PRO A 31 -18.31 -17.49 -25.24
CA PRO A 31 -18.04 -16.54 -24.16
C PRO A 31 -19.34 -16.03 -23.51
N LEU A 32 -20.31 -16.91 -23.24
CA LEU A 32 -21.53 -16.56 -22.50
C LEU A 32 -21.32 -16.69 -20.98
N PRO A 33 -22.13 -16.00 -20.16
CA PRO A 33 -22.09 -16.12 -18.70
C PRO A 33 -22.26 -17.54 -18.14
N ASP A 34 -22.89 -18.45 -18.89
CA ASP A 34 -23.10 -19.85 -18.49
C ASP A 34 -21.80 -20.69 -18.45
N ASN A 35 -20.75 -20.23 -19.14
CA ASN A 35 -19.49 -20.95 -19.28
C ASN A 35 -18.40 -20.48 -18.30
N ILE A 36 -18.77 -19.65 -17.31
CA ILE A 36 -17.83 -19.08 -16.35
C ILE A 36 -18.43 -19.01 -14.94
N THR A 37 -17.63 -19.36 -13.94
CA THR A 37 -17.91 -19.08 -12.52
C THR A 37 -17.11 -17.87 -12.09
N ILE A 38 -17.79 -16.89 -11.50
CA ILE A 38 -17.15 -15.74 -10.88
C ILE A 38 -17.63 -15.67 -9.42
N PRO A 39 -16.74 -15.45 -8.44
CA PRO A 39 -17.15 -15.31 -7.05
C PRO A 39 -18.21 -14.23 -6.86
N SER A 40 -19.12 -14.42 -5.90
CA SER A 40 -20.19 -13.46 -5.58
C SER A 40 -19.68 -12.18 -4.93
N HIS A 41 -18.51 -12.23 -4.30
CA HIS A 41 -17.91 -11.12 -3.57
C HIS A 41 -16.70 -10.56 -4.32
N ASP A 42 -16.61 -9.23 -4.36
CA ASP A 42 -15.61 -8.49 -5.13
C ASP A 42 -14.17 -8.56 -4.58
N TYR A 43 -14.02 -9.08 -3.36
CA TYR A 43 -12.74 -9.37 -2.71
C TYR A 43 -12.32 -10.85 -2.86
N HIS A 44 -13.20 -11.74 -3.33
CA HIS A 44 -12.84 -13.13 -3.57
C HIS A 44 -12.07 -13.31 -4.89
N ARG A 45 -11.16 -14.30 -4.88
CA ARG A 45 -10.41 -14.78 -6.05
C ARG A 45 -11.01 -16.10 -6.57
N GLY A 46 -10.59 -16.55 -7.76
CA GLY A 46 -10.98 -17.86 -8.29
C GLY A 46 -12.06 -17.84 -9.37
N THR A 47 -11.82 -17.09 -10.45
CA THR A 47 -12.66 -17.16 -11.66
C THR A 47 -12.29 -18.40 -12.48
N LEU A 48 -13.27 -19.22 -12.86
CA LEU A 48 -13.06 -20.49 -13.55
C LEU A 48 -13.91 -20.60 -14.82
N LEU A 49 -13.30 -21.07 -15.91
CA LEU A 49 -14.01 -21.41 -17.15
C LEU A 49 -14.43 -22.88 -17.10
N TYR A 50 -15.72 -23.17 -17.32
CA TYR A 50 -16.26 -24.54 -17.22
C TYR A 50 -15.85 -25.42 -18.40
N SER A 51 -16.00 -24.89 -19.61
CA SER A 51 -15.73 -25.64 -20.84
C SER A 51 -14.85 -24.84 -21.79
N VAL A 52 -13.71 -25.44 -22.12
CA VAL A 52 -12.78 -24.96 -23.15
C VAL A 52 -12.81 -25.83 -24.40
N SER A 53 -13.81 -26.71 -24.55
CA SER A 53 -13.86 -27.68 -25.66
C SER A 53 -14.32 -27.05 -26.97
N GLN A 54 -15.30 -26.14 -26.92
CA GLN A 54 -15.77 -25.42 -28.09
C GLN A 54 -14.84 -24.24 -28.40
N ARG A 55 -14.03 -24.42 -29.44
CA ARG A 55 -12.98 -23.49 -29.87
C ARG A 55 -13.24 -23.05 -31.30
N LYS A 56 -12.90 -21.80 -31.61
CA LYS A 56 -12.89 -21.26 -32.97
C LYS A 56 -11.56 -20.59 -33.25
N LYS A 57 -11.17 -20.51 -34.52
CA LYS A 57 -10.01 -19.69 -34.91
C LYS A 57 -10.31 -18.23 -34.67
N SER A 58 -9.35 -17.54 -34.06
CA SER A 58 -9.32 -16.09 -33.93
C SER A 58 -9.19 -15.46 -35.31
N SER A 59 -10.10 -14.55 -35.66
CA SER A 59 -10.07 -13.86 -36.96
C SER A 59 -9.30 -12.54 -36.91
N SER A 60 -9.40 -11.80 -35.81
CA SER A 60 -8.76 -10.50 -35.61
C SER A 60 -8.98 -10.02 -34.17
N ILE A 61 -8.15 -9.08 -33.72
CA ILE A 61 -8.28 -8.50 -32.38
C ILE A 61 -9.64 -7.82 -32.24
N ILE A 62 -10.07 -7.06 -33.25
CA ILE A 62 -11.36 -6.41 -33.22
C ILE A 62 -12.52 -7.40 -33.12
N SER A 63 -12.45 -8.53 -33.83
CA SER A 63 -13.49 -9.56 -33.74
C SER A 63 -13.58 -10.16 -32.34
N TYR A 64 -12.44 -10.37 -31.68
CA TYR A 64 -12.40 -10.87 -30.30
C TYR A 64 -13.18 -9.95 -29.34
N PHE A 65 -12.84 -8.66 -29.31
CA PHE A 65 -13.48 -7.69 -28.41
C PHE A 65 -14.97 -7.52 -28.69
N ILE A 66 -15.35 -7.40 -29.97
CA ILE A 66 -16.75 -7.22 -30.36
C ILE A 66 -17.56 -8.49 -30.08
N ASN A 67 -16.99 -9.68 -30.31
CA ASN A 67 -17.63 -10.95 -29.96
C ASN A 67 -17.85 -11.07 -28.45
N PHE A 68 -16.83 -10.76 -27.64
CA PHE A 68 -16.97 -10.76 -26.18
C PHE A 68 -18.06 -9.78 -25.72
N TYR A 69 -18.04 -8.54 -26.23
CA TYR A 69 -19.07 -7.54 -25.89
C TYR A 69 -20.47 -8.02 -26.28
N ASN A 70 -20.66 -8.47 -27.51
CA ASN A 70 -21.98 -8.88 -28.00
C ASN A 70 -22.52 -10.11 -27.25
N LEU A 71 -21.67 -11.10 -26.98
CA LEU A 71 -22.12 -12.35 -26.38
C LEU A 71 -22.19 -12.27 -24.86
N PHE A 72 -21.18 -11.72 -24.19
CA PHE A 72 -21.14 -11.65 -22.73
C PHE A 72 -21.90 -10.45 -22.17
N VAL A 73 -21.75 -9.28 -22.78
CA VAL A 73 -22.28 -8.02 -22.22
C VAL A 73 -23.67 -7.69 -22.77
N LYS A 74 -23.81 -7.59 -24.11
CA LYS A 74 -25.06 -7.15 -24.76
C LYS A 74 -26.21 -8.12 -24.47
N LYS A 75 -26.01 -9.42 -24.63
CA LYS A 75 -27.03 -10.43 -24.29
C LYS A 75 -27.45 -10.39 -22.81
N THR A 76 -26.50 -10.25 -21.89
CA THR A 76 -26.81 -10.14 -20.45
C THR A 76 -27.60 -8.86 -20.15
N PHE A 77 -27.28 -7.76 -20.84
CA PHE A 77 -28.05 -6.52 -20.72
C PHE A 77 -29.47 -6.65 -21.32
N GLU A 78 -29.63 -7.34 -22.44
CA GLU A 78 -30.94 -7.60 -23.06
C GLU A 78 -31.85 -8.41 -22.13
N GLU A 79 -31.29 -9.36 -21.38
CA GLU A 79 -32.01 -10.13 -20.36
C GLU A 79 -32.25 -9.33 -19.06
N PHE A 80 -31.27 -8.53 -18.64
CA PHE A 80 -31.32 -7.73 -17.40
C PHE A 80 -31.02 -6.24 -17.65
N PRO A 81 -32.00 -5.44 -18.14
CA PRO A 81 -31.77 -4.04 -18.53
C PRO A 81 -31.23 -3.12 -17.41
N VAL A 82 -31.47 -3.46 -16.13
CA VAL A 82 -30.95 -2.74 -14.96
C VAL A 82 -29.41 -2.70 -14.90
N LEU A 83 -28.74 -3.57 -15.66
CA LEU A 83 -27.29 -3.68 -15.72
C LEU A 83 -26.63 -2.71 -16.72
N LYS A 84 -27.40 -1.87 -17.42
CA LYS A 84 -26.84 -0.88 -18.36
C LYS A 84 -25.74 -0.05 -17.71
N ASN A 85 -24.59 0.05 -18.38
CA ASN A 85 -23.46 0.81 -17.90
C ASN A 85 -22.64 1.38 -19.06
N ASP A 86 -22.62 2.70 -19.21
CA ASP A 86 -21.92 3.39 -20.31
C ASP A 86 -20.39 3.29 -20.21
N SER A 87 -19.85 2.79 -19.10
CA SER A 87 -18.42 2.58 -18.88
C SER A 87 -18.03 1.11 -18.98
N ILE A 88 -18.89 0.25 -19.52
CA ILE A 88 -18.65 -1.20 -19.53
C ILE A 88 -17.35 -1.59 -20.24
N TRP A 89 -17.01 -0.87 -21.33
CA TRP A 89 -15.77 -1.05 -22.08
C TRP A 89 -14.52 -0.85 -21.24
N ASN A 90 -14.52 0.09 -20.28
CA ASN A 90 -13.37 0.31 -19.40
C ASN A 90 -13.05 -0.96 -18.60
N TYR A 91 -14.06 -1.70 -18.15
CA TYR A 91 -13.86 -2.95 -17.40
C TYR A 91 -13.39 -4.11 -18.30
N ILE A 92 -13.78 -4.11 -19.58
CA ILE A 92 -13.25 -5.05 -20.58
C ILE A 92 -11.76 -4.77 -20.79
N PHE A 93 -11.41 -3.50 -21.02
CA PHE A 93 -10.02 -3.09 -21.22
C PHE A 93 -9.15 -3.35 -19.99
N SER A 94 -9.68 -3.09 -18.79
CA SER A 94 -8.98 -3.43 -17.56
C SER A 94 -8.81 -4.94 -17.39
N GLY A 95 -9.75 -5.77 -17.83
CA GLY A 95 -9.58 -7.23 -17.86
C GLY A 95 -8.41 -7.69 -18.72
N VAL A 96 -8.17 -6.98 -19.84
CA VAL A 96 -7.03 -7.23 -20.74
C VAL A 96 -5.70 -6.84 -20.10
N ILE A 97 -5.63 -5.66 -19.48
CA ILE A 97 -4.41 -5.24 -18.76
C ILE A 97 -4.12 -6.15 -17.55
N GLU A 98 -5.15 -6.53 -16.80
CA GLU A 98 -5.02 -7.43 -15.65
C GLU A 98 -4.48 -8.82 -16.05
N ALA A 99 -4.78 -9.25 -17.26
CA ALA A 99 -4.34 -10.54 -17.82
C ALA A 99 -2.89 -10.49 -18.34
N ASP A 100 -2.54 -9.48 -19.13
CA ASP A 100 -1.25 -9.41 -19.86
C ASP A 100 -0.20 -8.50 -19.18
N GLY A 101 -0.58 -7.85 -18.08
CA GLY A 101 0.18 -6.74 -17.50
C GLY A 101 -0.01 -5.43 -18.28
N GLU A 102 0.52 -4.34 -17.72
CA GLU A 102 0.32 -2.99 -18.26
C GLU A 102 0.91 -2.83 -19.67
N VAL A 103 2.18 -3.22 -19.85
CA VAL A 103 2.86 -3.09 -21.15
C VAL A 103 2.20 -3.95 -22.24
N GLY A 104 1.94 -5.22 -21.94
CA GLY A 104 1.31 -6.16 -22.88
C GLY A 104 -0.13 -5.77 -23.21
N GLY A 105 -0.91 -5.44 -22.18
CA GLY A 105 -2.30 -5.01 -22.32
C GLY A 105 -2.44 -3.71 -23.11
N LEU A 106 -1.61 -2.69 -22.83
CA LEU A 106 -1.59 -1.44 -23.60
C LEU A 106 -1.24 -1.67 -25.08
N LYS A 107 -0.28 -2.56 -25.37
CA LYS A 107 0.06 -2.92 -26.75
C LYS A 107 -1.17 -3.46 -27.48
N ILE A 108 -1.91 -4.37 -26.87
CA ILE A 108 -3.08 -5.01 -27.47
C ILE A 108 -4.24 -4.03 -27.62
N LEU A 109 -4.46 -3.16 -26.64
CA LEU A 109 -5.47 -2.10 -26.75
C LEU A 109 -5.12 -1.09 -27.86
N LYS A 110 -3.84 -0.74 -28.03
CA LYS A 110 -3.38 0.12 -29.15
C LYS A 110 -3.57 -0.56 -30.50
N GLU A 111 -3.33 -1.86 -30.60
CA GLU A 111 -3.60 -2.65 -31.81
C GLU A 111 -5.10 -2.72 -32.12
N PHE A 112 -5.94 -3.03 -31.12
CA PHE A 112 -7.40 -3.00 -31.22
C PHE A 112 -7.91 -1.62 -31.70
N ARG A 113 -7.41 -0.53 -31.10
CA ARG A 113 -7.71 0.84 -31.54
C ARG A 113 -7.36 1.07 -33.01
N LYS A 114 -6.18 0.60 -33.46
CA LYS A 114 -5.71 0.75 -34.84
C LYS A 114 -6.60 -0.01 -35.83
N GLU A 115 -7.03 -1.22 -35.48
CA GLU A 115 -7.99 -1.99 -36.29
C GLU A 115 -9.36 -1.31 -36.31
N LEU A 116 -9.86 -0.84 -35.16
CA LEU A 116 -11.15 -0.17 -35.04
C LEU A 116 -11.25 1.08 -35.94
N ARG A 117 -10.19 1.88 -36.03
CA ARG A 117 -10.17 3.06 -36.92
C ARG A 117 -10.40 2.71 -38.39
N LYS A 118 -9.93 1.55 -38.85
CA LYS A 118 -10.01 1.11 -40.26
C LYS A 118 -11.37 0.52 -40.65
N GLN A 119 -12.21 0.18 -39.68
CA GLN A 119 -13.48 -0.52 -39.92
C GLN A 119 -14.64 0.47 -40.04
N ASN A 120 -15.55 0.25 -40.98
CA ASN A 120 -16.69 1.17 -41.21
C ASN A 120 -18.02 0.63 -40.65
N ASN A 121 -18.12 -0.67 -40.39
CA ASN A 121 -19.40 -1.35 -40.11
C ASN A 121 -19.60 -1.69 -38.62
N ILE A 122 -19.03 -0.91 -37.70
CA ILE A 122 -19.14 -1.16 -36.26
C ILE A 122 -20.14 -0.20 -35.65
N GLU A 123 -21.16 -0.75 -35.01
CA GLU A 123 -22.16 -0.02 -34.23
C GLU A 123 -21.46 0.82 -33.14
N GLU A 124 -21.84 2.09 -33.02
CA GLU A 124 -21.28 3.02 -32.02
C GLU A 124 -19.74 3.17 -32.06
N LYS A 125 -19.10 2.97 -33.23
CA LYS A 125 -17.65 3.08 -33.42
C LYS A 125 -17.02 4.32 -32.77
N GLU A 126 -17.60 5.50 -32.98
CA GLU A 126 -17.06 6.76 -32.45
C GLU A 126 -17.08 6.82 -30.92
N PHE A 127 -18.12 6.27 -30.30
CA PHE A 127 -18.20 6.15 -28.85
C PHE A 127 -17.11 5.20 -28.32
N LEU A 128 -16.93 4.04 -28.96
CA LEU A 128 -15.92 3.07 -28.59
C LEU A 128 -14.49 3.63 -28.76
N LEU A 129 -14.24 4.36 -29.86
CA LEU A 129 -12.97 5.06 -30.09
C LEU A 129 -12.68 6.07 -28.98
N LYS A 130 -13.68 6.87 -28.59
CA LYS A 130 -13.54 7.82 -27.48
C LYS A 130 -13.23 7.10 -26.16
N LYS A 131 -13.88 5.97 -25.89
CA LYS A 131 -13.65 5.18 -24.67
C LYS A 131 -12.24 4.60 -24.62
N ILE A 132 -11.77 3.99 -25.70
CA ILE A 132 -10.41 3.42 -25.71
C ILE A 132 -9.32 4.48 -25.68
N ASP A 133 -9.50 5.61 -26.37
CA ASP A 133 -8.53 6.72 -26.32
C ASP A 133 -8.46 7.30 -24.90
N SER A 134 -9.60 7.55 -24.26
CA SER A 134 -9.64 8.01 -22.87
C SER A 134 -9.03 6.99 -21.89
N PHE A 135 -9.25 5.70 -22.11
CA PHE A 135 -8.72 4.64 -21.24
C PHE A 135 -7.20 4.53 -21.37
N ILE A 136 -6.68 4.47 -22.60
CA ILE A 136 -5.22 4.40 -22.86
C ILE A 136 -4.54 5.63 -22.27
N SER A 137 -5.07 6.83 -22.51
CA SER A 137 -4.47 8.06 -21.97
C SER A 137 -4.43 8.09 -20.46
N SER A 138 -5.49 7.62 -19.77
CA SER A 138 -5.51 7.58 -18.30
C SER A 138 -4.51 6.55 -17.74
N VAL A 139 -4.38 5.38 -18.35
CA VAL A 139 -3.37 4.39 -17.92
C VAL A 139 -1.97 4.94 -18.14
N GLU A 140 -1.69 5.58 -19.28
CA GLU A 140 -0.38 6.16 -19.58
C GLU A 140 -0.03 7.37 -18.69
N SER A 141 -1.02 8.15 -18.24
CA SER A 141 -0.78 9.35 -17.41
C SER A 141 -0.78 9.07 -15.92
N ASP A 142 -1.72 8.24 -15.44
CA ASP A 142 -2.03 8.06 -14.02
C ASP A 142 -1.60 6.67 -13.51
N GLY A 143 -1.23 5.77 -14.42
CA GLY A 143 -0.94 4.37 -14.14
C GLY A 143 -2.18 3.49 -14.16
N TYR A 144 -1.96 2.19 -14.34
CA TYR A 144 -3.02 1.20 -14.21
C TYR A 144 -3.46 1.02 -12.74
N ILE A 145 -4.77 0.93 -12.50
CA ILE A 145 -5.37 0.59 -11.21
C ILE A 145 -5.82 -0.87 -11.27
N PRO A 146 -5.18 -1.79 -10.52
CA PRO A 146 -5.57 -3.20 -10.50
C PRO A 146 -6.99 -3.41 -9.96
N LYS A 147 -7.60 -4.54 -10.34
CA LYS A 147 -8.98 -4.86 -9.99
C LYS A 147 -9.24 -4.76 -8.47
N ALA A 148 -8.39 -5.39 -7.66
CA ALA A 148 -8.56 -5.42 -6.20
C ALA A 148 -8.55 -4.00 -5.61
N LEU A 149 -7.58 -3.18 -6.01
CA LEU A 149 -7.50 -1.78 -5.62
C LEU A 149 -8.73 -0.97 -6.05
N PHE A 150 -9.19 -1.14 -7.30
CA PHE A 150 -10.37 -0.43 -7.80
C PHE A 150 -11.62 -0.72 -6.96
N PHE A 151 -11.88 -2.00 -6.65
CA PHE A 151 -13.05 -2.37 -5.87
C PHE A 151 -12.92 -2.02 -4.38
N ALA A 152 -11.71 -2.04 -3.81
CA ALA A 152 -11.45 -1.53 -2.47
C ALA A 152 -11.82 -0.03 -2.38
N ILE A 153 -11.36 0.80 -3.33
CA ILE A 153 -11.72 2.22 -3.42
C ILE A 153 -13.24 2.39 -3.52
N LYS A 154 -13.90 1.64 -4.42
CA LYS A 154 -15.37 1.73 -4.58
C LYS A 154 -16.12 1.32 -3.31
N ARG A 155 -15.62 0.33 -2.57
CA ARG A 155 -16.23 -0.11 -1.30
C ARG A 155 -16.06 0.94 -0.21
N PHE A 156 -14.89 1.57 -0.10
CA PHE A 156 -14.67 2.70 0.81
C PHE A 156 -15.70 3.81 0.57
N HIS A 157 -15.84 4.28 -0.68
CA HIS A 157 -16.81 5.34 -1.01
C HIS A 157 -18.26 4.97 -0.72
N ARG A 158 -18.63 3.70 -0.91
CA ARG A 158 -19.97 3.22 -0.55
C ARG A 158 -20.19 3.25 0.95
N TRP A 159 -19.20 2.83 1.73
CA TRP A 159 -19.27 2.89 3.18
C TRP A 159 -19.33 4.34 3.67
N LEU A 160 -18.48 5.21 3.13
CA LEU A 160 -18.43 6.63 3.53
C LEU A 160 -19.77 7.33 3.24
N LYS A 161 -20.43 7.02 2.13
CA LYS A 161 -21.77 7.53 1.83
C LYS A 161 -22.85 7.07 2.85
N LEU A 162 -22.65 5.91 3.49
CA LEU A 162 -23.56 5.42 4.53
C LEU A 162 -23.17 5.95 5.92
N ASN A 163 -21.98 6.54 6.05
CA ASN A 163 -21.40 7.01 7.30
C ASN A 163 -20.68 8.36 7.07
N GLU A 164 -21.45 9.37 6.64
CA GLU A 164 -20.90 10.65 6.15
C GLU A 164 -20.15 11.43 7.25
N GLU A 165 -20.49 11.20 8.52
CA GLU A 165 -19.85 11.81 9.69
C GLU A 165 -18.75 10.93 10.31
N ALA A 166 -18.22 9.95 9.56
CA ALA A 166 -17.16 9.08 10.05
C ALA A 166 -15.94 9.88 10.51
N SER A 167 -15.52 9.65 11.76
CA SER A 167 -14.29 10.24 12.31
C SER A 167 -13.05 9.78 11.52
N LEU A 168 -11.95 10.53 11.61
CA LEU A 168 -10.69 10.18 10.95
C LEU A 168 -10.19 8.78 11.35
N ASN A 169 -10.34 8.42 12.62
CA ASN A 169 -10.01 7.09 13.11
C ASN A 169 -10.90 6.01 12.46
N ALA A 170 -12.23 6.22 12.39
CA ALA A 170 -13.13 5.26 11.75
C ALA A 170 -12.85 5.11 10.25
N GLN A 171 -12.48 6.20 9.57
CA GLN A 171 -12.04 6.16 8.18
C GLN A 171 -10.71 5.40 8.02
N ALA A 172 -9.73 5.61 8.90
CA ALA A 172 -8.48 4.86 8.87
C ALA A 172 -8.67 3.37 9.18
N GLU A 173 -9.56 3.01 10.13
CA GLU A 173 -9.93 1.61 10.39
C GLU A 173 -10.54 0.97 9.15
N MET A 174 -11.51 1.64 8.50
CA MET A 174 -12.07 1.14 7.25
C MET A 174 -11.02 0.99 6.14
N LEU A 175 -10.09 1.93 6.01
CA LEU A 175 -8.99 1.81 5.03
C LEU A 175 -8.11 0.60 5.34
N TYR A 176 -7.79 0.37 6.62
CA TYR A 176 -7.00 -0.77 7.08
C TYR A 176 -7.72 -2.10 6.78
N ASP A 177 -9.00 -2.21 7.16
CA ASP A 177 -9.84 -3.40 6.90
C ASP A 177 -9.93 -3.72 5.41
N LEU A 178 -10.07 -2.70 4.55
CA LEU A 178 -10.11 -2.88 3.11
C LEU A 178 -8.75 -3.28 2.54
N TYR A 179 -7.66 -2.78 3.14
CA TYR A 179 -6.30 -3.17 2.75
C TYR A 179 -6.07 -4.67 2.96
N GLU A 180 -6.51 -5.20 4.11
CA GLU A 180 -6.45 -6.63 4.42
C GLU A 180 -7.44 -7.43 3.58
N THR A 181 -8.71 -7.02 3.53
CA THR A 181 -9.79 -7.76 2.84
C THR A 181 -9.50 -7.96 1.36
N TYR A 182 -8.88 -6.97 0.70
CA TYR A 182 -8.53 -7.06 -0.73
C TYR A 182 -7.08 -7.52 -0.96
N GLU A 183 -6.36 -7.92 0.10
CA GLU A 183 -4.98 -8.41 0.06
C GLU A 183 -4.05 -7.42 -0.67
N LEU A 184 -4.18 -6.12 -0.37
CA LEU A 184 -3.44 -5.06 -1.05
C LEU A 184 -1.94 -5.07 -0.71
N PHE A 185 -1.56 -5.63 0.44
CA PHE A 185 -0.15 -5.85 0.80
C PHE A 185 0.58 -6.73 -0.23
N ASP A 186 -0.01 -7.86 -0.61
CA ASP A 186 0.57 -8.76 -1.63
C ASP A 186 0.59 -8.10 -3.01
N LEU A 187 -0.38 -7.22 -3.27
CA LEU A 187 -0.50 -6.51 -4.54
C LEU A 187 0.62 -5.48 -4.73
N GLU A 188 1.16 -4.90 -3.65
CA GLU A 188 2.27 -3.95 -3.70
C GLU A 188 3.55 -4.57 -4.29
N GLU A 189 3.77 -5.88 -4.15
CA GLU A 189 4.93 -6.56 -4.73
C GLU A 189 4.95 -6.44 -6.26
N LYS A 190 3.77 -6.52 -6.88
CA LYS A 190 3.59 -6.41 -8.33
C LYS A 190 3.33 -4.98 -8.78
N TYR A 191 2.71 -4.16 -7.92
CA TYR A 191 2.30 -2.80 -8.20
C TYR A 191 2.71 -1.88 -7.04
N PRO A 192 3.95 -1.36 -7.00
CA PRO A 192 4.49 -0.65 -5.83
C PRO A 192 3.74 0.64 -5.45
N ALA A 193 2.95 1.19 -6.38
CA ALA A 193 2.17 2.41 -6.15
C ALA A 193 0.79 2.17 -5.50
N VAL A 194 0.40 0.91 -5.24
CA VAL A 194 -0.95 0.55 -4.76
C VAL A 194 -1.36 1.33 -3.52
N ARG A 195 -0.48 1.44 -2.53
CA ARG A 195 -0.77 2.16 -1.28
C ARG A 195 -1.09 3.64 -1.55
N THR A 196 -0.22 4.32 -2.29
CA THR A 196 -0.39 5.74 -2.63
C THR A 196 -1.64 5.97 -3.46
N GLN A 197 -1.90 5.11 -4.45
CA GLN A 197 -3.13 5.18 -5.26
C GLN A 197 -4.38 4.90 -4.43
N PHE A 198 -4.32 4.01 -3.45
CA PHE A 198 -5.45 3.72 -2.56
C PHE A 198 -5.83 4.95 -1.76
N TYR A 199 -4.87 5.60 -1.10
CA TYR A 199 -5.09 6.83 -0.34
C TYR A 199 -5.52 7.99 -1.26
N LEU A 200 -4.91 8.13 -2.43
CA LEU A 200 -5.28 9.14 -3.43
C LEU A 200 -6.73 8.98 -3.89
N GLY A 201 -7.18 7.74 -4.07
CA GLY A 201 -8.54 7.39 -4.46
C GLY A 201 -9.55 7.40 -3.32
N THR A 202 -9.13 7.59 -2.07
CA THR A 202 -9.99 7.54 -0.87
C THR A 202 -9.81 8.79 -0.01
N ALA A 203 -8.92 8.75 0.99
CA ALA A 203 -8.68 9.81 1.96
C ALA A 203 -8.37 11.19 1.33
N PHE A 204 -7.72 11.20 0.15
CA PHE A 204 -7.33 12.44 -0.53
C PHE A 204 -8.18 12.76 -1.75
N ILE A 205 -9.35 12.12 -1.93
CA ILE A 205 -10.22 12.34 -3.09
C ILE A 205 -10.59 13.83 -3.25
N ASP A 206 -10.88 14.50 -2.13
CA ASP A 206 -11.33 15.90 -2.06
C ASP A 206 -10.20 16.89 -1.76
N SER A 207 -8.95 16.41 -1.65
CA SER A 207 -7.78 17.29 -1.48
C SER A 207 -7.55 18.21 -2.68
N PRO A 208 -6.83 19.34 -2.49
CA PRO A 208 -6.47 20.26 -3.57
C PRO A 208 -5.79 19.57 -4.75
N VAL A 209 -6.02 20.08 -5.96
CA VAL A 209 -5.52 19.47 -7.20
C VAL A 209 -3.99 19.45 -7.22
N GLU A 210 -3.35 20.48 -6.70
CA GLU A 210 -1.90 20.62 -6.61
C GLU A 210 -1.30 19.53 -5.72
N PHE A 211 -1.92 19.26 -4.57
CA PHE A 211 -1.51 18.19 -3.65
C PHE A 211 -1.71 16.80 -4.29
N LYS A 212 -2.87 16.56 -4.91
CA LYS A 212 -3.12 15.31 -5.65
C LYS A 212 -2.13 15.10 -6.79
N ASN A 213 -1.73 16.17 -7.49
CA ASN A 213 -0.72 16.09 -8.55
C ASN A 213 0.65 15.73 -7.98
N ALA A 214 1.04 16.28 -6.83
CA ALA A 214 2.28 15.87 -6.16
C ALA A 214 2.28 14.37 -5.80
N LEU A 215 1.16 13.85 -5.28
CA LEU A 215 1.00 12.40 -5.03
C LEU A 215 1.04 11.58 -6.33
N ARG A 216 0.45 12.05 -7.43
CA ARG A 216 0.53 11.37 -8.74
C ARG A 216 1.95 11.30 -9.29
N GLU A 217 2.76 12.35 -9.08
CA GLU A 217 4.17 12.30 -9.44
C GLU A 217 4.95 11.29 -8.58
N ILE A 218 4.58 11.12 -7.31
CA ILE A 218 5.13 10.04 -6.47
C ILE A 218 4.69 8.66 -6.99
N VAL A 219 3.42 8.49 -7.40
CA VAL A 219 2.93 7.24 -8.02
C VAL A 219 3.75 6.87 -9.26
N LYS A 220 4.04 7.84 -10.15
CA LYS A 220 4.89 7.61 -11.33
C LYS A 220 6.30 7.16 -10.95
N LYS A 221 6.87 7.77 -9.91
CA LYS A 221 8.17 7.37 -9.37
C LYS A 221 8.13 5.95 -8.80
N GLN A 222 7.08 5.58 -8.07
CA GLN A 222 6.92 4.22 -7.53
C GLN A 222 6.79 3.14 -8.60
N GLN A 223 6.29 3.48 -9.79
CA GLN A 223 6.22 2.55 -10.92
C GLN A 223 7.59 2.29 -11.54
N ASP A 224 8.55 3.20 -11.37
CA ASP A 224 9.94 2.98 -11.70
C ASP A 224 10.60 2.16 -10.59
N SER A 225 10.79 0.86 -10.85
CA SER A 225 11.36 -0.08 -9.87
C SER A 225 12.82 0.22 -9.50
N SER A 226 13.46 1.23 -10.10
CA SER A 226 14.81 1.68 -9.74
C SER A 226 14.85 2.60 -8.51
N ILE A 227 13.71 3.12 -8.06
CA ILE A 227 13.66 4.08 -6.96
C ILE A 227 13.57 3.36 -5.61
N GLU A 228 14.48 3.70 -4.70
CA GLU A 228 14.51 3.15 -3.35
C GLU A 228 13.27 3.55 -2.54
N ARG A 229 12.74 2.62 -1.75
CA ARG A 229 11.53 2.82 -0.94
C ARG A 229 11.69 3.94 0.09
N GLU A 230 12.89 4.09 0.64
CA GLU A 230 13.23 5.11 1.63
C GLU A 230 13.08 6.51 1.03
N LEU A 231 13.55 6.69 -0.21
CA LEU A 231 13.35 7.94 -0.94
C LEU A 231 11.86 8.21 -1.19
N ILE A 232 11.04 7.19 -1.48
CA ILE A 232 9.59 7.36 -1.62
C ILE A 232 8.95 7.81 -0.29
N GLN A 233 9.33 7.18 0.83
CA GLN A 233 8.85 7.56 2.15
C GLN A 233 9.25 9.00 2.51
N GLU A 234 10.48 9.42 2.18
CA GLU A 234 10.95 10.80 2.34
C GLU A 234 10.14 11.77 1.47
N LEU A 235 9.84 11.42 0.21
CA LEU A 235 9.04 12.26 -0.68
C LEU A 235 7.61 12.45 -0.15
N ILE A 236 6.96 11.38 0.33
CA ILE A 236 5.60 11.45 0.88
C ILE A 236 5.62 12.24 2.20
N SER A 237 6.52 11.87 3.13
CA SER A 237 6.60 12.53 4.43
C SER A 237 7.03 13.99 4.29
N GLY A 238 7.74 14.36 3.23
CA GLY A 238 8.11 15.73 2.89
C GLY A 238 6.97 16.60 2.33
N LEU A 239 5.80 16.02 1.99
CA LEU A 239 4.66 16.79 1.49
C LEU A 239 4.17 17.84 2.50
N HIS A 240 4.26 17.55 3.81
CA HIS A 240 3.90 18.52 4.86
C HIS A 240 4.78 19.78 4.86
N LEU A 241 5.97 19.73 4.26
CA LEU A 241 6.87 20.88 4.12
C LEU A 241 6.50 21.76 2.91
N GLN A 242 5.87 21.18 1.90
CA GLN A 242 5.54 21.82 0.63
C GLN A 242 4.11 22.36 0.60
N PHE A 243 3.22 21.74 1.37
CA PHE A 243 1.79 22.04 1.38
C PHE A 243 1.32 22.39 2.79
N LYS A 244 0.41 23.36 2.88
CA LYS A 244 -0.35 23.61 4.10
C LYS A 244 -1.49 22.59 4.18
N LEU A 245 -1.23 21.48 4.85
CA LEU A 245 -2.20 20.40 5.00
C LEU A 245 -3.29 20.78 6.01
N SER A 246 -4.52 20.34 5.74
CA SER A 246 -5.59 20.28 6.73
C SER A 246 -5.36 19.15 7.75
N GLU A 247 -6.09 19.15 8.87
CA GLU A 247 -5.99 18.08 9.88
C GLU A 247 -6.25 16.67 9.30
N PRO A 248 -7.29 16.43 8.47
CA PRO A 248 -7.46 15.14 7.79
C PRO A 248 -6.28 14.77 6.90
N GLU A 249 -5.75 15.73 6.13
CA GLU A 249 -4.64 15.48 5.21
C GLU A 249 -3.37 15.12 5.97
N GLU A 250 -3.05 15.83 7.05
CA GLU A 250 -1.90 15.54 7.90
C GLU A 250 -2.02 14.16 8.57
N PHE A 251 -3.23 13.84 9.06
CA PHE A 251 -3.54 12.54 9.66
C PHE A 251 -3.32 11.37 8.69
N PHE A 252 -3.77 11.50 7.44
CA PHE A 252 -3.62 10.45 6.43
C PHE A 252 -2.26 10.45 5.73
N VAL A 253 -1.60 11.60 5.57
CA VAL A 253 -0.21 11.65 5.04
C VAL A 253 0.73 10.92 5.99
N THR A 254 0.56 11.12 7.29
CA THR A 254 1.35 10.40 8.32
C THR A 254 1.18 8.89 8.17
N ARG A 255 -0.05 8.39 8.02
CA ARG A 255 -0.33 6.94 7.86
C ARG A 255 0.05 6.40 6.47
N LEU A 256 0.03 7.23 5.44
CA LEU A 256 0.54 6.86 4.13
C LEU A 256 2.07 6.69 4.19
N SER A 257 2.78 7.62 4.82
CA SER A 257 4.24 7.59 4.98
C SER A 257 4.73 6.47 5.89
N PHE A 258 3.97 6.10 6.92
CA PHE A 258 4.39 5.13 7.93
C PHE A 258 3.35 4.00 8.03
N PRO A 259 3.49 2.93 7.22
CA PRO A 259 2.49 1.87 7.13
C PRO A 259 2.21 1.09 8.41
N HIS A 260 3.15 1.12 9.37
CA HIS A 260 3.02 0.43 10.66
C HIS A 260 2.09 1.14 11.65
N LEU A 261 1.74 2.40 11.40
CA LEU A 261 0.83 3.15 12.26
C LEU A 261 -0.57 2.56 12.18
N LYS A 262 -1.14 2.25 13.34
CA LYS A 262 -2.52 1.81 13.47
C LYS A 262 -3.47 3.00 13.30
N PRO A 263 -4.74 2.75 12.94
CA PRO A 263 -5.73 3.81 12.81
C PRO A 263 -5.88 4.64 14.09
N THR A 264 -5.83 4.03 15.26
CA THR A 264 -5.95 4.70 16.57
C THR A 264 -4.66 5.33 17.10
N ASP A 265 -3.52 5.15 16.44
CA ASP A 265 -2.25 5.65 16.95
C ASP A 265 -2.22 7.19 16.94
N SER A 266 -1.80 7.77 18.06
CA SER A 266 -1.54 9.21 18.16
C SER A 266 -0.16 9.49 17.59
N ALA A 267 -0.11 9.90 16.33
CA ALA A 267 1.12 10.13 15.59
C ALA A 267 1.02 11.41 14.74
N ALA A 268 2.13 12.14 14.65
CA ALA A 268 2.23 13.37 13.87
C ALA A 268 3.60 13.50 13.21
N LEU A 269 3.63 14.23 12.09
CA LEU A 269 4.87 14.64 11.44
C LEU A 269 5.30 16.00 11.97
N VAL A 270 6.55 16.08 12.44
CA VAL A 270 7.12 17.35 12.90
C VAL A 270 8.28 17.75 12.00
N THR A 271 8.27 19.01 11.57
CA THR A 271 9.39 19.61 10.83
C THR A 271 10.59 19.84 11.74
N ILE A 272 11.71 19.21 11.43
CA ILE A 272 13.01 19.53 12.01
C ILE A 272 13.70 20.55 11.12
N LYS A 273 14.06 21.70 11.68
CA LYS A 273 14.98 22.64 11.02
C LYS A 273 16.42 22.25 11.34
N SER A 274 17.17 21.83 10.32
CA SER A 274 18.61 21.55 10.42
C SER A 274 19.41 22.56 9.58
N ALA A 275 20.72 22.66 9.82
CA ALA A 275 21.59 23.57 9.09
C ALA A 275 21.67 23.25 7.57
N GLY A 276 21.26 22.05 7.14
CA GLY A 276 21.24 21.61 5.75
C GLY A 276 19.84 21.55 5.11
N GLY A 277 18.78 21.97 5.81
CA GLY A 277 17.40 21.91 5.30
C GLY A 277 16.38 21.51 6.36
N SER A 278 15.11 21.41 5.95
CA SER A 278 14.03 20.92 6.81
C SER A 278 13.76 19.44 6.51
N ALA A 279 13.67 18.60 7.55
CA ALA A 279 13.37 17.17 7.45
C ALA A 279 12.09 16.82 8.21
N SER A 280 11.42 15.74 7.82
CA SER A 280 10.25 15.21 8.50
C SER A 280 10.65 14.24 9.61
N ASN A 281 10.03 14.33 10.79
CA ASN A 281 10.23 13.37 11.88
C ASN A 281 8.91 12.85 12.40
N LEU A 282 8.76 11.53 12.42
CA LEU A 282 7.61 10.88 13.01
C LEU A 282 7.67 10.93 14.53
N VAL A 283 6.65 11.54 15.13
CA VAL A 283 6.43 11.57 16.56
C VAL A 283 5.24 10.70 16.90
N VAL A 284 5.44 9.69 17.74
CA VAL A 284 4.39 8.82 18.27
C VAL A 284 4.18 9.12 19.75
N GLN A 285 2.95 9.35 20.16
CA GLN A 285 2.58 9.55 21.55
C GLN A 285 2.03 8.25 22.15
N LEU A 286 2.61 7.83 23.27
CA LEU A 286 2.19 6.67 24.04
C LEU A 286 1.87 7.07 25.47
N LEU A 287 1.12 6.23 26.17
CA LEU A 287 0.88 6.34 27.61
C LEU A 287 1.80 5.39 28.35
N ASP A 288 2.38 5.87 29.45
CA ASP A 288 3.12 5.02 30.38
C ASP A 288 2.15 4.21 31.27
N ASN A 289 2.67 3.29 32.10
CA ASN A 289 1.84 2.44 32.95
C ASN A 289 1.00 3.23 33.99
N ASP A 290 1.33 4.51 34.23
CA ASP A 290 0.61 5.41 35.11
C ASP A 290 -0.35 6.34 34.32
N ASN A 291 -0.59 6.05 33.03
CA ASN A 291 -1.36 6.87 32.08
C ASN A 291 -0.78 8.28 31.83
N VAL A 292 0.52 8.47 32.04
CA VAL A 292 1.20 9.72 31.72
C VAL A 292 1.71 9.68 30.27
N PRO A 293 1.40 10.69 29.45
CA PRO A 293 1.86 10.71 28.06
C PRO A 293 3.36 10.93 27.94
N TYR A 294 3.96 10.25 26.98
CA TYR A 294 5.33 10.47 26.53
C TYR A 294 5.41 10.31 25.01
N LEU A 295 6.47 10.86 24.41
CA LEU A 295 6.67 10.87 22.96
C LEU A 295 7.85 10.00 22.59
N ILE A 296 7.77 9.30 21.46
CA ILE A 296 8.88 8.59 20.84
C ILE A 296 9.15 9.18 19.46
N ARG A 297 10.41 9.53 19.19
CA ARG A 297 10.86 10.04 17.88
C ARG A 297 12.37 9.89 17.69
N ASN A 298 12.86 10.16 16.48
CA ASN A 298 14.29 10.32 16.25
C ASN A 298 14.79 11.60 16.95
N PRO A 299 16.05 11.66 17.40
CA PRO A 299 16.62 12.89 17.94
C PRO A 299 16.69 13.97 16.85
N ILE A 300 16.47 15.23 17.22
CA ILE A 300 16.43 16.37 16.29
C ILE A 300 17.70 17.21 16.30
N SER A 301 18.65 16.92 17.19
CA SER A 301 19.91 17.65 17.28
C SER A 301 21.03 16.80 17.89
N PRO A 302 22.30 17.14 17.61
CA PRO A 302 23.44 16.51 18.29
C PRO A 302 23.37 16.63 19.82
N LYS A 303 22.77 17.70 20.35
CA LYS A 303 22.59 17.90 21.80
C LYS A 303 21.71 16.80 22.42
N GLU A 304 20.68 16.35 21.70
CA GLU A 304 19.82 15.25 22.16
C GLU A 304 20.56 13.92 22.13
N ILE A 305 21.39 13.68 21.11
CA ILE A 305 22.26 12.50 21.03
C ILE A 305 23.24 12.48 22.21
N SER A 306 23.88 13.62 22.50
CA SER A 306 24.76 13.76 23.68
C SER A 306 24.00 13.53 24.99
N ARG A 307 22.75 14.00 25.10
CA ARG A 307 21.94 13.78 26.30
C ARG A 307 21.54 12.31 26.46
N LEU A 308 21.26 11.60 25.36
CA LEU A 308 21.05 10.15 25.39
C LEU A 308 22.32 9.41 25.80
N HIS A 309 23.49 9.81 25.28
CA HIS A 309 24.79 9.25 25.69
C HIS A 309 25.02 9.41 27.20
N GLN A 310 24.77 10.62 27.72
CA GLN A 310 24.84 10.89 29.15
C GLN A 310 23.91 9.97 29.96
N LEU A 311 22.70 9.71 29.46
CA LEU A 311 21.76 8.82 30.13
C LEU A 311 22.27 7.37 30.22
N PHE A 312 22.95 6.87 29.19
CA PHE A 312 23.63 5.57 29.26
C PHE A 312 24.73 5.58 30.33
N PHE A 313 25.57 6.62 30.35
CA PHE A 313 26.63 6.78 31.33
C PHE A 313 26.11 6.83 32.78
N GLU A 314 25.05 7.60 33.06
CA GLU A 314 24.39 7.69 34.37
C GLU A 314 23.79 6.35 34.86
N THR A 315 23.69 5.35 33.98
CA THR A 315 23.19 4.01 34.29
C THR A 315 24.27 2.92 34.25
N ASP A 316 25.54 3.32 34.28
CA ASP A 316 26.72 2.46 34.20
C ASP A 316 26.77 1.58 32.92
N LEU A 317 26.20 2.10 31.83
CA LEU A 317 26.27 1.47 30.52
C LEU A 317 27.28 2.21 29.64
N ASN A 318 28.50 1.69 29.55
CA ASN A 318 29.50 2.21 28.62
C ASN A 318 29.06 1.91 27.17
N VAL A 319 28.89 2.95 26.37
CA VAL A 319 28.48 2.89 24.96
C VAL A 319 29.36 3.79 24.10
N HIS A 320 29.60 3.35 22.88
CA HIS A 320 30.30 4.11 21.86
C HIS A 320 29.33 4.34 20.69
N PHE A 321 29.17 5.61 20.29
CA PHE A 321 28.33 5.96 19.16
C PHE A 321 29.17 6.12 17.91
N ASN A 322 28.71 5.53 16.82
CA ASN A 322 29.31 5.57 15.50
C ASN A 322 28.43 6.39 14.55
N PRO A 323 28.99 6.92 13.44
CA PRO A 323 28.23 7.68 12.45
C PRO A 323 27.05 6.91 11.84
N ASP A 324 27.18 5.59 11.71
CA ASP A 324 26.16 4.72 11.11
C ASP A 324 25.04 4.34 12.09
N HIS A 325 25.13 4.79 13.35
CA HIS A 325 24.08 4.54 14.34
C HIS A 325 22.87 5.42 14.09
N GLN A 326 21.71 4.77 14.13
CA GLN A 326 20.40 5.39 14.21
C GLN A 326 19.92 5.37 15.66
N PHE A 327 19.10 6.35 16.02
CA PHE A 327 18.70 6.61 17.40
C PHE A 327 17.20 6.80 17.51
N LEU A 328 16.64 6.31 18.60
CA LEU A 328 15.25 6.53 18.99
C LEU A 328 15.21 7.02 20.43
N VAL A 329 14.52 8.12 20.70
CA VAL A 329 14.44 8.74 22.03
C VAL A 329 13.01 8.80 22.53
N ALA A 330 12.82 8.55 23.83
CA ALA A 330 11.58 8.78 24.55
C ALA A 330 11.68 10.09 25.32
N LEU A 331 10.69 10.98 25.14
CA LEU A 331 10.58 12.26 25.81
C LEU A 331 9.37 12.30 26.73
N SER A 332 9.54 12.80 27.94
CA SER A 332 8.40 13.16 28.80
C SER A 332 7.54 14.25 28.17
N GLU A 333 6.32 14.44 28.69
CA GLU A 333 5.43 15.55 28.34
C GLU A 333 6.13 16.93 28.37
N ARG A 334 7.08 17.12 29.30
CA ARG A 334 7.88 18.35 29.42
C ARG A 334 9.04 18.46 28.43
N GLY A 335 9.21 17.50 27.53
CA GLY A 335 10.27 17.48 26.52
C GLY A 335 11.64 16.98 27.00
N PHE A 336 11.76 16.43 28.22
CA PHE A 336 13.02 15.82 28.67
C PHE A 336 13.20 14.41 28.11
N ILE A 337 14.40 14.07 27.64
CA ILE A 337 14.77 12.70 27.29
C ILE A 337 14.77 11.84 28.55
N ILE A 338 13.86 10.86 28.59
CA ILE A 338 13.66 9.93 29.70
C ILE A 338 14.12 8.50 29.37
N GLY A 339 14.40 8.22 28.10
CA GLY A 339 14.93 6.95 27.63
C GLY A 339 15.34 7.02 26.17
N GLY A 340 15.96 5.96 25.68
CA GLY A 340 16.26 5.80 24.26
C GLY A 340 17.04 4.55 23.96
N LEU A 341 17.25 4.30 22.68
CA LEU A 341 18.02 3.19 22.14
C LEU A 341 18.78 3.63 20.90
N PHE A 342 19.76 2.82 20.51
CA PHE A 342 20.47 2.98 19.25
C PHE A 342 20.70 1.63 18.58
N PHE A 343 20.73 1.66 17.26
CA PHE A 343 20.81 0.50 16.40
C PHE A 343 21.51 0.86 15.10
N ASN A 344 21.97 -0.12 14.35
CA ASN A 344 22.46 0.06 12.98
C ASN A 344 21.81 -0.96 12.05
N ARG A 345 21.81 -0.64 10.76
CA ARG A 345 21.44 -1.58 9.71
C ARG A 345 22.65 -2.46 9.42
N VAL A 346 22.45 -3.78 9.41
CA VAL A 346 23.50 -4.76 9.09
C VAL A 346 23.45 -5.10 7.61
N ASP A 347 22.24 -5.35 7.11
CA ASP A 347 21.92 -5.63 5.71
C ASP A 347 20.47 -5.20 5.43
N GLU A 348 19.99 -5.43 4.20
CA GLU A 348 18.63 -5.05 3.76
C GLU A 348 17.49 -5.72 4.54
N GLN A 349 17.76 -6.82 5.27
CA GLN A 349 16.73 -7.58 5.98
C GLN A 349 16.95 -7.60 7.49
N THR A 350 18.10 -7.14 7.98
CA THR A 350 18.53 -7.27 9.37
C THR A 350 19.01 -5.95 9.95
N ALA A 351 18.38 -5.54 11.06
CA ALA A 351 18.89 -4.49 11.92
C ALA A 351 19.55 -5.09 13.18
N HIS A 352 20.58 -4.43 13.70
CA HIS A 352 21.20 -4.79 14.97
C HIS A 352 20.98 -3.68 16.00
N MET A 353 20.23 -3.99 17.05
CA MET A 353 20.01 -3.10 18.18
C MET A 353 21.10 -3.31 19.22
N GLU A 354 21.86 -2.26 19.52
CA GLU A 354 22.99 -2.34 20.44
C GLU A 354 22.55 -2.30 21.90
N LYS A 355 22.01 -1.16 22.36
CA LYS A 355 21.53 -1.01 23.73
C LYS A 355 20.32 -0.09 23.83
N ILE A 356 19.57 -0.28 24.91
CA ILE A 356 18.43 0.52 25.33
C ILE A 356 18.65 1.00 26.78
N VAL A 357 18.21 2.22 27.08
CA VAL A 357 18.27 2.80 28.42
C VAL A 357 16.98 3.54 28.77
N VAL A 358 16.61 3.48 30.04
CA VAL A 358 15.54 4.31 30.63
C VAL A 358 16.07 4.91 31.93
N SER A 359 15.84 6.21 32.09
CA SER A 359 16.17 6.97 33.30
C SER A 359 15.59 6.29 34.54
N SER A 360 16.38 6.24 35.61
CA SER A 360 16.01 5.55 36.86
C SER A 360 14.64 5.95 37.40
N ARG A 361 14.27 7.23 37.26
CA ARG A 361 12.98 7.80 37.71
C ARG A 361 11.77 7.32 36.88
N TYR A 362 12.01 6.80 35.68
CA TYR A 362 10.98 6.37 34.73
C TYR A 362 11.01 4.84 34.48
N ARG A 363 11.82 4.10 35.25
CA ARG A 363 11.84 2.63 35.17
C ARG A 363 10.56 2.04 35.71
N ARG A 364 10.17 0.87 35.17
CA ARG A 364 8.93 0.13 35.48
C ARG A 364 7.62 0.84 35.10
N LYS A 365 7.71 1.91 34.29
CA LYS A 365 6.56 2.63 33.74
C LYS A 365 6.21 2.23 32.29
N GLY A 366 6.77 1.15 31.76
CA GLY A 366 6.49 0.73 30.36
C GLY A 366 7.28 1.49 29.28
N ILE A 367 8.10 2.50 29.62
CA ILE A 367 8.86 3.29 28.63
C ILE A 367 9.79 2.43 27.75
N SER A 368 10.46 1.44 28.33
CA SER A 368 11.36 0.56 27.56
C SER A 368 10.59 -0.33 26.61
N GLU A 369 9.38 -0.76 26.99
CA GLU A 369 8.50 -1.57 26.15
C GLU A 369 7.95 -0.76 24.98
N GLY A 370 7.52 0.49 25.22
CA GLY A 370 7.13 1.41 24.14
C GLY A 370 8.26 1.65 23.14
N LEU A 371 9.49 1.90 23.62
CA LEU A 371 10.67 2.07 22.74
C LEU A 371 10.96 0.82 21.90
N MET A 372 10.87 -0.37 22.49
CA MET A 372 11.09 -1.63 21.76
C MET A 372 10.01 -1.86 20.70
N ASN A 373 8.74 -1.72 21.08
CA ASN A 373 7.62 -1.94 20.18
C ASN A 373 7.63 -0.93 19.03
N GLU A 374 7.93 0.33 19.32
CA GLU A 374 8.05 1.36 18.29
C GLU A 374 9.23 1.10 17.35
N LEU A 375 10.39 0.65 17.87
CA LEU A 375 11.49 0.22 17.01
C LEU A 375 11.06 -0.92 16.07
N PHE A 376 10.37 -1.94 16.59
CA PHE A 376 9.89 -3.05 15.76
C PHE A 376 8.89 -2.60 14.73
N ASN A 377 7.95 -1.72 15.09
CA ASN A 377 6.95 -1.20 14.17
C ASN A 377 7.62 -0.41 13.02
N ARG A 378 8.59 0.46 13.34
CA ARG A 378 9.36 1.19 12.32
C ARG A 378 10.12 0.24 11.40
N LEU A 379 10.87 -0.71 11.97
CA LEU A 379 11.63 -1.68 11.19
C LEU A 379 10.73 -2.59 10.33
N LYS A 380 9.57 -3.01 10.83
CA LYS A 380 8.54 -3.72 10.04
C LYS A 380 8.02 -2.86 8.90
N GLY A 381 7.75 -1.58 9.15
CA GLY A 381 7.33 -0.62 8.14
C GLY A 381 8.41 -0.39 7.06
N GLU A 382 9.68 -0.56 7.40
CA GLU A 382 10.83 -0.55 6.49
C GLU A 382 11.14 -1.94 5.90
N HIS A 383 10.28 -2.94 6.11
CA HIS A 383 10.40 -4.32 5.61
C HIS A 383 11.61 -5.13 6.13
N PHE A 384 12.21 -4.72 7.24
CA PHE A 384 13.17 -5.57 7.93
C PHE A 384 12.49 -6.84 8.42
N LYS A 385 13.15 -7.98 8.23
CA LYS A 385 12.67 -9.28 8.67
C LYS A 385 13.18 -9.63 10.05
N TYR A 386 14.39 -9.20 10.37
CA TYR A 386 15.08 -9.60 11.59
C TYR A 386 15.59 -8.39 12.37
N VAL A 387 15.47 -8.48 13.69
CA VAL A 387 16.21 -7.63 14.62
C VAL A 387 17.12 -8.51 15.44
N SER A 388 18.41 -8.21 15.44
CA SER A 388 19.39 -8.86 16.28
C SER A 388 19.81 -7.95 17.43
N THR A 389 20.29 -8.53 18.53
CA THR A 389 20.90 -7.79 19.64
C THR A 389 21.95 -8.65 20.34
N GLY A 390 22.82 -8.05 21.14
CA GLY A 390 23.79 -8.78 21.95
C GLY A 390 23.16 -9.61 23.08
N PHE A 391 23.98 -10.36 23.81
CA PHE A 391 23.54 -11.22 24.93
C PHE A 391 23.42 -10.50 26.28
N PHE A 392 23.25 -9.17 26.29
CA PHE A 392 23.17 -8.42 27.53
C PHE A 392 21.78 -8.53 28.17
N ARG A 393 21.65 -9.15 29.35
CA ARG A 393 20.36 -9.36 30.05
C ARG A 393 19.29 -10.04 29.17
N PRO A 394 19.56 -11.27 28.70
CA PRO A 394 18.72 -11.95 27.71
C PRO A 394 17.27 -12.14 28.16
N GLU A 395 17.00 -12.22 29.47
CA GLU A 395 15.65 -12.35 30.04
C GLU A 395 14.75 -11.16 29.71
N TYR A 396 15.34 -9.97 29.54
CA TYR A 396 14.60 -8.81 29.05
C TYR A 396 14.15 -9.04 27.61
N PHE A 397 15.05 -9.46 26.74
CA PHE A 397 14.79 -9.63 25.32
C PHE A 397 13.88 -10.83 24.99
N TYR A 398 13.97 -11.91 25.76
CA TYR A 398 13.08 -13.07 25.59
C TYR A 398 11.60 -12.71 25.71
N ARG A 399 11.24 -11.70 26.53
CA ARG A 399 9.87 -11.20 26.64
C ARG A 399 9.36 -10.55 25.35
N PHE A 400 10.25 -10.04 24.51
CA PHE A 400 9.94 -9.50 23.20
C PHE A 400 10.08 -10.55 22.09
N GLY A 401 10.16 -11.84 22.44
CA GLY A 401 10.20 -12.94 21.46
C GLY A 401 11.55 -13.14 20.78
N PHE A 402 12.63 -12.51 21.28
CA PHE A 402 13.98 -12.86 20.84
C PHE A 402 14.33 -14.30 21.20
N LYS A 403 15.14 -14.95 20.38
CA LYS A 403 15.62 -16.33 20.56
C LYS A 403 17.10 -16.43 20.21
N ILE A 404 17.74 -17.48 20.71
CA ILE A 404 19.11 -17.84 20.30
C ILE A 404 19.03 -18.50 18.93
N GLU A 405 19.75 -17.95 17.95
CA GLU A 405 19.85 -18.51 16.60
C GLU A 405 21.29 -18.85 16.27
N LYS A 406 21.55 -20.08 15.80
CA LYS A 406 22.93 -20.60 15.58
C LYS A 406 23.75 -19.79 14.57
N LYS A 407 23.09 -19.05 13.68
CA LYS A 407 23.72 -18.22 12.64
C LYS A 407 24.19 -16.85 13.14
N TYR A 408 23.76 -16.43 14.33
CA TYR A 408 24.05 -15.11 14.87
C TYR A 408 24.80 -15.24 16.20
N SER A 409 25.72 -14.32 16.47
CA SER A 409 26.47 -14.25 17.74
C SER A 409 25.62 -13.72 18.90
N GLY A 410 24.36 -13.39 18.64
CA GLY A 410 23.44 -12.69 19.54
C GLY A 410 22.06 -13.34 19.61
N LEU A 411 21.12 -12.58 20.15
CA LEU A 411 19.70 -12.90 20.13
C LEU A 411 19.07 -12.34 18.85
N VAL A 412 18.09 -13.05 18.29
CA VAL A 412 17.37 -12.63 17.08
C VAL A 412 15.86 -12.72 17.28
N LYS A 413 15.14 -11.70 16.80
CA LYS A 413 13.70 -11.65 16.69
C LYS A 413 13.32 -11.62 15.21
N ASP A 414 12.42 -12.51 14.83
CA ASP A 414 11.71 -12.46 13.56
C ASP A 414 10.52 -11.51 13.69
N LEU A 415 10.46 -10.50 12.82
CA LEU A 415 9.44 -9.46 12.81
C LEU A 415 8.16 -9.89 12.06
N LEU A 416 8.23 -10.90 11.19
CA LEU A 416 7.13 -11.36 10.35
C LEU A 416 6.30 -12.47 11.02
N ASN A 417 6.92 -13.28 11.89
CA ASN A 417 6.29 -14.46 12.49
C ASN A 417 5.41 -14.20 13.74
N GLU A 418 4.91 -12.99 13.95
CA GLU A 418 4.05 -12.67 15.12
C GLU A 418 2.55 -12.95 14.91
N ALA A 419 2.12 -13.40 13.72
CA ALA A 419 0.70 -13.58 13.39
C ALA A 419 0.01 -14.80 14.06
N ASN A 420 0.59 -15.49 15.04
CA ASN A 420 -0.02 -16.70 15.63
C ASN A 420 0.18 -16.86 17.14
N LYS A 421 0.11 -15.78 17.91
CA LYS A 421 -0.16 -15.86 19.36
C LYS A 421 -0.97 -14.66 19.84
N ASN A 422 -2.29 -14.75 19.68
CA ASN A 422 -3.28 -14.43 20.72
C ASN A 422 -4.60 -15.09 20.37
#